data_AF-I2Q457-F1
#
_entry.id   AF-I2Q457-F1
#
_cell.length_a   1.000
_cell.length_b   1.000
_cell.length_c   1.000
_cell.angle_alpha   90.00
_cell.angle_beta   90.00
_cell.angle_gamma   90.00
#
_symmetry.space_group_name_H-M   'P 1'
#
loop_
_entity.id
_entity.type
_entity.pdbx_description
1 polymer ?
#
loop_
_entity_poly.entity_id
_entity_poly.type
_entity_poly.pdbx_seq_one_letter_code
_entity_poly.pdbx_strand_id
1 'polypeptide(L)'
;MVLHRHALLFALLLCLLAPAPARAGQATEADERVEAFLDETAGLFGPTEADVVTRLGPPRDRQALPFTSPHDDAPYEIITLAYDGLSVSLYSMEGGTRQFFHQIRVTAGPACFARKICLGTPRERLTAALGDPEEVEDNVWRYSDMSGFNELSFTINDKGAIDSMTWTAEAD
;
A
#
# COMPACT_ATOMS: atom_id res chain seq x y z
N MET A 1 -40.35 43.56 -36.37
CA MET A 1 -39.72 43.70 -35.04
C MET A 1 -40.17 42.52 -34.20
N VAL A 2 -39.30 41.94 -33.39
CA VAL A 2 -39.42 40.62 -32.71
C VAL A 2 -38.90 39.48 -33.59
N LEU A 3 -38.13 38.56 -32.98
CA LEU A 3 -37.16 37.63 -33.59
C LEU A 3 -35.97 38.40 -34.20
N HIS A 4 -34.87 38.65 -33.52
CA HIS A 4 -33.68 37.78 -33.59
C HIS A 4 -32.80 37.92 -32.33
N ARG A 5 -33.32 38.56 -31.27
CA ARG A 5 -32.60 38.82 -30.00
C ARG A 5 -32.28 37.58 -29.15
N HIS A 6 -32.80 36.40 -29.53
CA HIS A 6 -32.61 35.17 -28.75
C HIS A 6 -31.47 34.27 -29.24
N ALA A 7 -30.91 34.54 -30.43
CA ALA A 7 -29.84 33.70 -30.98
C ALA A 7 -28.48 33.92 -30.30
N LEU A 8 -28.25 35.11 -29.72
CA LEU A 8 -26.95 35.42 -29.09
C LEU A 8 -26.81 34.89 -27.66
N LEU A 9 -27.91 34.63 -26.95
CA LEU A 9 -27.88 34.19 -25.55
C LEU A 9 -27.66 32.69 -25.39
N PHE A 10 -27.89 31.89 -26.44
CA PHE A 10 -27.65 30.44 -26.40
C PHE A 10 -26.19 30.04 -26.66
N ALA A 11 -25.41 30.89 -27.33
CA ALA A 11 -24.00 30.59 -27.61
C ALA A 11 -23.08 30.80 -26.38
N LEU A 12 -23.47 31.64 -25.42
CA LEU A 12 -22.65 31.87 -24.23
C LEU A 12 -22.85 30.84 -23.11
N LEU A 13 -23.96 30.09 -23.12
CA LEU A 13 -24.27 29.12 -22.07
C LEU A 13 -23.59 27.75 -22.30
N LEU A 14 -23.11 27.47 -23.51
CA LEU A 14 -22.44 26.20 -23.84
C LEU A 14 -20.94 26.16 -23.48
N CYS A 15 -20.32 27.29 -23.13
CA CYS A 15 -18.92 27.30 -22.69
C CYS A 15 -18.72 27.00 -21.19
N LEU A 16 -19.80 26.85 -20.42
CA LEU A 16 -19.77 26.54 -18.98
C LEU A 16 -19.94 25.04 -18.66
N LEU A 17 -20.08 24.21 -19.70
CA LEU A 17 -20.22 22.75 -19.60
C LEU A 17 -18.99 22.03 -20.17
N ALA A 18 -17.81 22.66 -20.11
CA ALA A 18 -16.57 21.90 -20.29
C ALA A 18 -16.48 20.91 -19.13
N PRO A 19 -16.51 19.58 -19.36
CA PRO A 19 -16.13 18.64 -18.31
C PRO A 19 -14.72 19.03 -17.88
N ALA A 20 -14.54 19.31 -16.59
CA ALA A 20 -13.21 19.39 -16.03
C ALA A 20 -12.48 18.12 -16.48
N PRO A 21 -11.28 18.22 -17.08
CA PRO A 21 -10.52 17.01 -17.37
C PRO A 21 -10.37 16.30 -16.03
N ALA A 22 -10.95 15.11 -15.91
CA ALA A 22 -10.56 14.18 -14.87
C ALA A 22 -9.05 14.05 -15.06
N ARG A 23 -8.28 14.64 -14.15
CA ARG A 23 -6.85 14.40 -14.06
C ARG A 23 -6.73 12.93 -13.70
N ALA A 24 -6.67 12.06 -14.70
CA ALA A 24 -5.79 10.91 -14.61
C ALA A 24 -4.40 11.54 -14.44
N GLY A 25 -4.00 11.75 -13.18
CA GLY A 25 -2.70 12.29 -12.84
C GLY A 25 -1.66 11.36 -13.44
N GLN A 26 -0.67 11.91 -14.13
CA GLN A 26 0.53 11.14 -14.45
C GLN A 26 1.17 10.75 -13.10
N ALA A 27 1.62 9.50 -12.98
CA ALA A 27 2.35 9.04 -11.81
C ALA A 27 3.44 10.05 -11.46
N THR A 28 3.49 10.48 -10.20
CA THR A 28 4.59 11.30 -9.73
C THR A 28 5.81 10.42 -9.53
N GLU A 29 7.02 11.00 -9.56
CA GLU A 29 8.23 10.26 -9.22
C GLU A 29 8.19 9.68 -7.78
N ALA A 30 7.33 10.22 -6.90
CA ALA A 30 7.13 9.69 -5.56
C ALA A 30 6.34 8.38 -5.61
N ASP A 31 5.27 8.33 -6.41
CA ASP A 31 4.42 7.14 -6.56
C ASP A 31 5.23 5.95 -7.11
N GLU A 32 6.05 6.20 -8.14
CA GLU A 32 6.94 5.18 -8.71
C GLU A 32 7.98 4.66 -7.71
N ARG A 33 8.45 5.52 -6.79
CA ARG A 33 9.38 5.11 -5.73
C ARG A 33 8.71 4.20 -4.70
N VAL A 34 7.45 4.46 -4.35
CA VAL A 34 6.67 3.63 -3.41
C VAL A 34 6.39 2.27 -4.04
N GLU A 35 5.92 2.22 -5.29
CA GLU A 35 5.67 0.98 -6.02
C GLU A 35 6.94 0.12 -6.11
N ALA A 36 8.07 0.70 -6.55
CA ALA A 36 9.34 -0.02 -6.60
C ALA A 36 9.80 -0.52 -5.22
N PHE A 37 9.54 0.24 -4.15
CA PHE A 37 9.88 -0.16 -2.79
C PHE A 37 9.01 -1.33 -2.30
N LEU A 38 7.73 -1.34 -2.66
CA LEU A 38 6.80 -2.44 -2.38
C LEU A 38 7.23 -3.71 -3.11
N ASP A 39 7.55 -3.62 -4.39
CA ASP A 39 8.07 -4.74 -5.19
C ASP A 39 9.38 -5.31 -4.63
N GLU A 40 10.33 -4.44 -4.31
CA GLU A 40 11.58 -4.84 -3.67
C GLU A 40 11.32 -5.51 -2.31
N THR A 41 10.35 -5.02 -1.53
CA THR A 41 9.97 -5.57 -0.23
C THR A 41 9.32 -6.94 -0.40
N ALA A 42 8.37 -7.09 -1.31
CA ALA A 42 7.79 -8.38 -1.69
C ALA A 42 8.88 -9.38 -2.08
N GLY A 43 9.89 -8.91 -2.82
CA GLY A 43 11.08 -9.67 -3.20
C GLY A 43 11.90 -10.20 -2.01
N LEU A 44 11.85 -9.60 -0.83
CA LEU A 44 12.51 -10.09 0.39
C LEU A 44 11.77 -11.27 1.04
N PHE A 45 10.44 -11.23 1.07
CA PHE A 45 9.60 -12.24 1.73
C PHE A 45 9.19 -13.38 0.81
N GLY A 46 8.97 -13.07 -0.48
CA GLY A 46 8.58 -14.02 -1.50
C GLY A 46 7.06 -14.08 -1.67
N PRO A 47 6.57 -14.44 -2.87
CA PRO A 47 5.17 -14.24 -3.24
C PRO A 47 4.20 -15.22 -2.54
N THR A 48 4.69 -16.31 -1.97
CA THR A 48 3.85 -17.36 -1.38
C THR A 48 4.19 -17.65 0.08
N GLU A 49 3.25 -18.25 0.81
CA GLU A 49 3.46 -18.78 2.16
C GLU A 49 4.71 -19.67 2.22
N ALA A 50 4.88 -20.55 1.23
CA ALA A 50 6.02 -21.46 1.17
C ALA A 50 7.34 -20.69 1.00
N ASP A 51 7.37 -19.61 0.22
CA ASP A 51 8.55 -18.76 0.08
C ASP A 51 8.88 -18.04 1.39
N VAL A 52 7.85 -17.50 2.06
CA VAL A 52 8.01 -16.82 3.35
C VAL A 52 8.61 -17.76 4.38
N VAL A 53 8.06 -18.98 4.50
CA VAL A 53 8.58 -20.02 5.41
C VAL A 53 10.00 -20.45 5.01
N THR A 54 10.30 -20.55 3.72
CA THR A 54 11.64 -20.91 3.25
C THR A 54 12.69 -19.86 3.66
N ARG A 55 12.32 -18.58 3.65
CA ARG A 55 13.26 -17.47 3.92
C ARG A 55 13.37 -17.11 5.38
N LEU A 56 12.27 -17.18 6.12
CA LEU A 56 12.22 -16.80 7.54
C LEU A 56 12.34 -17.98 8.49
N GLY A 57 12.21 -19.21 7.98
CA GLY A 57 12.06 -20.41 8.78
C GLY A 57 10.60 -20.67 9.18
N PRO A 58 10.34 -21.73 9.96
CA PRO A 58 8.99 -22.04 10.41
C PRO A 58 8.44 -20.95 11.34
N PRO A 59 7.17 -20.52 11.17
CA PRO A 59 6.54 -19.59 12.09
C PRO A 59 6.24 -20.25 13.43
N ARG A 60 6.03 -19.42 14.46
CA ARG A 60 5.56 -19.88 15.77
C ARG A 60 4.10 -20.31 15.73
N ASP A 61 3.31 -19.60 14.93
CA ASP A 61 1.89 -19.89 14.71
C ASP A 61 1.51 -19.62 13.25
N ARG A 62 0.58 -20.42 12.74
CA ARG A 62 0.00 -20.30 11.40
C ARG A 62 -1.51 -20.36 11.53
N GLN A 63 -2.18 -19.32 11.07
CA GLN A 63 -3.64 -19.25 10.99
C GLN A 63 -4.08 -19.12 9.55
N ALA A 64 -5.21 -19.72 9.19
CA ALA A 64 -5.90 -19.50 7.93
C ALA A 64 -7.38 -19.31 8.25
N LEU A 65 -7.90 -18.14 7.90
CA LEU A 65 -9.28 -17.77 8.19
C LEU A 65 -10.00 -17.42 6.89
N PRO A 66 -11.24 -17.87 6.69
CA PRO A 66 -12.04 -17.44 5.55
C PRO A 66 -12.18 -15.92 5.51
N PHE A 67 -12.10 -15.35 4.31
CA PHE A 67 -12.31 -13.94 4.04
C PHE A 67 -13.31 -13.78 2.89
N THR A 68 -14.18 -12.79 3.01
CA THR A 68 -15.14 -12.40 1.97
C THR A 68 -14.75 -11.01 1.49
N SER A 69 -14.31 -10.92 0.23
CA SER A 69 -14.02 -9.64 -0.40
C SER A 69 -15.31 -8.83 -0.53
N PRO A 70 -15.29 -7.51 -0.29
CA PRO A 70 -16.43 -6.66 -0.64
C PRO A 70 -16.57 -6.41 -2.15
N HIS A 71 -15.57 -6.81 -2.94
CA HIS A 71 -15.48 -6.53 -4.38
C HIS A 71 -15.88 -7.70 -5.26
N ASP A 72 -15.80 -8.94 -4.76
CA ASP A 72 -16.21 -10.15 -5.48
C ASP A 72 -16.71 -11.28 -4.56
N ASP A 73 -17.30 -12.32 -5.17
CA ASP A 73 -17.84 -13.51 -4.48
C ASP A 73 -16.83 -14.69 -4.42
N ALA A 74 -15.58 -14.49 -4.81
CA ALA A 74 -14.57 -15.54 -4.79
C ALA A 74 -14.22 -15.92 -3.34
N PRO A 75 -13.98 -17.22 -3.05
CA PRO A 75 -13.57 -17.64 -1.72
C PRO A 75 -12.09 -17.32 -1.50
N TYR A 76 -11.82 -16.49 -0.49
CA TYR A 76 -10.47 -16.18 -0.01
C TYR A 76 -10.23 -16.82 1.35
N GLU A 77 -8.96 -17.03 1.67
CA GLU A 77 -8.47 -17.17 3.03
C GLU A 77 -7.41 -16.09 3.28
N ILE A 78 -7.38 -15.55 4.50
CA ILE A 78 -6.22 -14.81 4.98
C ILE A 78 -5.35 -15.80 5.77
N ILE A 79 -4.19 -16.11 5.22
CA ILE A 79 -3.16 -16.91 5.88
C ILE A 79 -2.25 -15.95 6.65
N THR A 80 -2.10 -16.12 7.95
CA THR A 80 -1.21 -15.33 8.80
C THR A 80 -0.14 -16.20 9.43
N LEU A 81 1.12 -15.82 9.22
CA LEU A 81 2.32 -16.43 9.77
C LEU A 81 2.89 -15.51 10.86
N ALA A 82 2.93 -15.98 12.11
CA ALA A 82 3.42 -15.21 13.24
C ALA A 82 4.84 -15.62 13.64
N TYR A 83 5.74 -14.65 13.73
CA TYR A 83 7.11 -14.76 14.20
C TYR A 83 7.32 -13.89 15.44
N ASP A 84 8.52 -13.90 16.03
CA ASP A 84 8.86 -12.96 17.11
C ASP A 84 9.04 -11.55 16.55
N GLY A 85 8.08 -10.66 16.81
CA GLY A 85 8.13 -9.27 16.36
C GLY A 85 7.76 -9.02 14.89
N LEU A 86 7.37 -10.06 14.15
CA LEU A 86 6.98 -9.98 12.75
C LEU A 86 5.70 -10.80 12.52
N SER A 87 4.78 -10.27 11.72
CA SER A 87 3.69 -11.06 11.12
C SER A 87 3.64 -10.83 9.61
N VAL A 88 3.40 -11.91 8.87
CA VAL A 88 3.19 -11.87 7.42
C VAL A 88 1.84 -12.50 7.14
N SER A 89 0.96 -11.75 6.50
CA SER A 89 -0.37 -12.18 6.11
C SER A 89 -0.53 -12.11 4.60
N LEU A 90 -1.12 -13.15 4.02
CA LEU A 90 -1.36 -13.30 2.60
C LEU A 90 -2.84 -13.57 2.36
N TYR A 91 -3.41 -12.92 1.35
CA TYR A 91 -4.61 -13.44 0.73
C TYR A 91 -4.26 -14.71 -0.03
N SER A 92 -5.12 -15.72 0.07
CA SER A 92 -4.98 -17.01 -0.59
C SER A 92 -6.29 -17.35 -1.28
N MET A 93 -6.22 -17.51 -2.59
CA MET A 93 -7.37 -17.82 -3.45
C MET A 93 -7.22 -19.22 -4.02
N GLU A 94 -8.34 -19.78 -4.50
CA GLU A 94 -8.32 -21.00 -5.32
C GLU A 94 -7.61 -22.20 -4.64
N GLY A 95 -7.70 -22.29 -3.31
CA GLY A 95 -7.01 -23.33 -2.54
C GLY A 95 -5.49 -23.17 -2.46
N GLY A 96 -4.99 -21.94 -2.62
CA GLY A 96 -3.58 -21.57 -2.44
C GLY A 96 -2.76 -21.48 -3.74
N THR A 97 -3.38 -21.64 -4.91
CA THR A 97 -2.69 -21.49 -6.21
C THR A 97 -2.29 -20.05 -6.50
N ARG A 98 -3.08 -19.09 -6.00
CA ARG A 98 -2.81 -17.66 -6.11
C ARG A 98 -2.75 -17.04 -4.72
N GLN A 99 -1.63 -16.38 -4.43
CA GLN A 99 -1.40 -15.66 -3.17
C GLN A 99 -0.81 -14.29 -3.45
N PHE A 100 -1.14 -13.34 -2.59
CA PHE A 100 -0.58 -11.98 -2.59
C PHE A 100 -0.63 -11.42 -1.18
N PHE A 101 0.21 -10.43 -0.89
CA PHE A 101 0.28 -9.87 0.46
C PHE A 101 -1.05 -9.23 0.85
N HIS A 102 -1.43 -9.45 2.09
CA HIS A 102 -2.46 -8.68 2.79
C HIS A 102 -1.79 -7.72 3.78
N GLN A 103 -0.81 -8.22 4.55
CA GLN A 103 -0.09 -7.37 5.50
C GLN A 103 1.31 -7.91 5.79
N ILE A 104 2.28 -7.03 5.95
CA ILE A 104 3.56 -7.34 6.60
C ILE A 104 3.74 -6.35 7.73
N ARG A 105 3.85 -6.83 8.98
CA ARG A 105 4.00 -5.97 10.15
C ARG A 105 5.25 -6.33 10.94
N VAL A 106 6.13 -5.35 11.15
CA VAL A 106 7.38 -5.47 11.91
C VAL A 106 7.34 -4.55 13.12
N THR A 107 7.54 -5.13 14.30
CA THR A 107 7.52 -4.44 15.61
C THR A 107 8.69 -4.82 16.51
N ALA A 108 9.40 -5.91 16.20
CA ALA A 108 10.68 -6.25 16.81
C ALA A 108 11.48 -7.18 15.87
N GLY A 109 12.73 -7.46 16.24
CA GLY A 109 13.59 -8.38 15.51
C GLY A 109 14.33 -7.74 14.33
N PRO A 110 15.07 -8.56 13.55
CA PRO A 110 15.99 -8.06 12.52
C PRO A 110 15.34 -7.88 11.13
N ALA A 111 14.02 -8.05 11.01
CA ALA A 111 13.33 -7.93 9.72
C ALA A 111 13.35 -6.48 9.22
N CYS A 112 13.51 -6.32 7.91
CA CYS A 112 13.58 -5.03 7.23
C CYS A 112 12.68 -5.05 6.00
N PHE A 113 12.18 -3.89 5.62
CA PHE A 113 11.67 -3.66 4.27
C PHE A 113 12.84 -3.40 3.30
N ALA A 114 12.49 -3.13 2.04
CA ALA A 114 13.43 -2.83 0.98
C ALA A 114 14.46 -1.77 1.38
N ARG A 115 15.61 -1.77 0.67
CA ARG A 115 16.68 -0.78 0.84
C ARG A 115 17.25 -0.69 2.28
N LYS A 116 17.10 -1.77 3.05
CA LYS A 116 17.52 -1.88 4.46
C LYS A 116 16.84 -0.84 5.37
N ILE A 117 15.57 -0.56 5.10
CA ILE A 117 14.72 0.17 6.04
C ILE A 117 14.27 -0.81 7.12
N CYS A 118 14.84 -0.68 8.31
CA CYS A 118 14.61 -1.55 9.47
C CYS A 118 14.18 -0.72 10.67
N LEU A 119 13.75 -1.38 11.75
CA LEU A 119 13.59 -0.72 13.05
C LEU A 119 14.90 -0.03 13.47
N GLY A 120 14.79 1.17 14.03
CA GLY A 120 15.90 2.05 14.40
C GLY A 120 16.48 2.87 13.22
N THR A 121 16.00 2.69 11.99
CA THR A 121 16.42 3.53 10.86
C THR A 121 15.95 4.98 11.08
N PRO A 122 16.82 6.01 10.92
CA PRO A 122 16.40 7.40 11.01
C PRO A 122 15.38 7.76 9.93
N ARG A 123 14.37 8.56 10.27
CA ARG A 123 13.32 8.99 9.32
C ARG A 123 13.89 9.68 8.09
N GLU A 124 15.03 10.35 8.20
CA GLU A 124 15.69 11.02 7.07
C GLU A 124 16.15 10.02 6.01
N ARG A 125 16.51 8.79 6.41
CA ARG A 125 16.81 7.72 5.45
C ARG A 125 15.55 7.16 4.79
N LEU A 126 14.43 7.17 5.49
CA LEU A 126 13.14 6.81 4.92
C LEU A 126 12.71 7.85 3.87
N THR A 127 12.81 9.14 4.20
CA THR A 127 12.56 10.23 3.25
C THR A 127 13.48 10.15 2.04
N ALA A 128 14.76 9.83 2.23
CA ALA A 128 15.68 9.66 1.10
C ALA A 128 15.31 8.46 0.21
N ALA A 129 14.64 7.44 0.75
CA ALA A 129 14.26 6.24 0.01
C ALA A 129 12.92 6.39 -0.73
N LEU A 130 11.94 7.05 -0.12
CA LEU A 130 10.56 7.13 -0.62
C LEU A 130 10.17 8.55 -1.07
N GLY A 131 10.79 9.58 -0.50
CA GLY A 131 10.33 10.96 -0.58
C GLY A 131 9.59 11.38 0.68
N ASP A 132 8.95 12.54 0.63
CA ASP A 132 8.07 12.99 1.71
C ASP A 132 6.83 12.09 1.81
N PRO A 133 6.33 11.81 3.03
CA PRO A 133 5.10 11.05 3.22
C PRO A 133 3.88 11.80 2.66
N GLU A 134 2.88 11.04 2.21
CA GLU A 134 1.59 11.59 1.79
C GLU A 134 0.83 12.17 2.98
N GLU A 135 0.80 11.41 4.08
CA GLU A 135 0.15 11.82 5.33
C GLU A 135 1.09 11.64 6.52
N VAL A 136 1.03 12.61 7.44
CA VAL A 136 1.65 12.53 8.76
C VAL A 136 0.60 12.80 9.82
N GLU A 137 0.31 11.80 10.64
CA GLU A 137 -0.61 11.88 11.77
C GLU A 137 0.13 11.49 13.05
N ASP A 138 0.24 12.43 13.99
CA ASP A 138 1.09 12.32 15.19
C ASP A 138 2.53 11.92 14.84
N ASN A 139 2.89 10.65 15.08
CA ASN A 139 4.18 10.08 14.80
C ASN A 139 4.14 8.96 13.75
N VAL A 140 3.03 8.82 13.03
CA VAL A 140 2.84 7.84 11.95
C VAL A 140 2.98 8.54 10.61
N TRP A 141 3.86 7.99 9.76
CA TRP A 141 4.10 8.46 8.41
C TRP A 141 3.52 7.44 7.44
N ARG A 142 2.68 7.89 6.51
CA ARG A 142 2.01 7.05 5.52
C ARG A 142 2.43 7.39 4.10
N TYR A 143 2.58 6.34 3.30
CA TYR A 143 2.87 6.37 1.89
C TYR A 143 1.92 5.41 1.19
N SER A 144 1.20 5.89 0.17
CA SER A 144 0.35 5.04 -0.65
C SER A 144 0.98 4.84 -2.03
N ASP A 145 0.70 3.71 -2.65
CA ASP A 145 0.95 3.57 -4.09
C ASP A 145 -0.09 4.36 -4.91
N MET A 146 0.10 4.43 -6.22
CA MET A 146 -0.82 5.15 -7.11
C MET A 146 -2.23 4.53 -7.12
N SER A 147 -2.34 3.23 -6.83
CA SER A 147 -3.62 2.52 -6.85
C SER A 147 -4.48 2.86 -5.63
N GLY A 148 -3.85 3.25 -4.52
CA GLY A 148 -4.51 3.46 -3.24
C GLY A 148 -4.82 2.17 -2.49
N PHE A 149 -4.48 1.01 -3.06
CA PHE A 149 -4.71 -0.30 -2.43
C PHE A 149 -3.51 -0.78 -1.62
N ASN A 150 -2.33 -0.17 -1.78
CA ASN A 150 -1.17 -0.48 -0.96
C ASN A 150 -0.77 0.73 -0.11
N GLU A 151 -0.67 0.52 1.20
CA GLU A 151 -0.20 1.52 2.15
C GLU A 151 1.03 0.99 2.91
N LEU A 152 2.05 1.83 3.00
CA LEU A 152 3.14 1.71 3.95
C LEU A 152 2.92 2.68 5.10
N SER A 153 2.92 2.20 6.34
CA SER A 153 2.95 3.02 7.53
C SER A 153 4.20 2.77 8.39
N PHE A 154 4.81 3.86 8.83
CA PHE A 154 6.00 3.86 9.68
C PHE A 154 5.72 4.68 10.93
N THR A 155 5.87 4.08 12.10
CA THR A 155 5.79 4.82 13.37
C THR A 155 7.19 5.30 13.74
N ILE A 156 7.35 6.59 14.00
CA ILE A 156 8.61 7.22 14.34
C ILE A 156 8.64 7.49 15.85
N ASN A 157 9.69 7.05 16.54
CA ASN A 157 9.86 7.32 17.97
C ASN A 157 10.34 8.76 18.25
N ASP A 158 10.43 9.10 19.52
CA ASP A 158 10.91 10.39 20.05
C ASP A 158 12.34 10.76 19.61
N LYS A 159 13.15 9.78 19.20
CA LYS A 159 14.51 9.98 18.65
C LYS A 159 14.53 10.18 17.15
N GLY A 160 13.38 10.22 16.48
CA GLY A 160 13.28 10.38 15.04
C GLY A 160 13.63 9.12 14.25
N ALA A 161 13.52 7.94 14.85
CA ALA A 161 13.81 6.66 14.21
C ALA A 161 12.57 5.76 14.12
N ILE A 162 12.55 4.87 13.14
CA ILE A 162 11.46 3.91 12.92
C ILE A 162 11.35 2.96 14.14
N ASP A 163 10.15 2.84 14.69
CA ASP A 163 9.80 1.97 15.83
C ASP A 163 8.89 0.80 15.40
N SER A 164 8.07 1.00 14.37
CA SER A 164 7.34 -0.07 13.69
C SER A 164 7.13 0.23 12.21
N MET A 165 6.95 -0.83 11.43
CA MET A 165 6.72 -0.77 9.98
C MET A 165 5.55 -1.68 9.64
N THR A 166 4.61 -1.19 8.85
CA THR A 166 3.51 -1.99 8.33
C THR A 166 3.35 -1.73 6.84
N TRP A 167 3.20 -2.79 6.06
CA TRP A 167 2.62 -2.74 4.73
C TRP A 167 1.24 -3.37 4.83
N THR A 168 0.20 -2.68 4.40
CA THR A 168 -1.15 -3.23 4.21
C THR A 168 -1.51 -3.17 2.73
N ALA A 169 -2.13 -4.24 2.23
CA ALA A 169 -2.69 -4.33 0.90
C ALA A 169 -4.16 -4.75 1.00
N GLU A 170 -5.02 -4.05 0.27
CA GLU A 170 -6.43 -4.40 0.11
C GLU A 170 -6.61 -5.36 -1.06
N ALA A 171 -7.53 -6.32 -0.93
CA ALA A 171 -7.96 -7.16 -2.04
C ALA A 171 -8.98 -6.37 -2.88
N ASP A 172 -8.59 -6.00 -4.10
CA ASP A 172 -9.49 -5.49 -5.15
C ASP A 172 -10.25 -6.64 -5.83
#